data_AF-A0A9X5YR42-F1
#
_entry.id   AF-A0A9X5YR42-F1
#
_cell.length_a   1.000
_cell.length_b   1.000
_cell.length_c   1.000
_cell.angle_alpha   90.00
_cell.angle_beta   90.00
_cell.angle_gamma   90.00
#
_symmetry.space_group_name_H-M   'P 1'
#
loop_
_entity.id
_entity.type
_entity.pdbx_description
1 polymer ?
#
loop_
_entity_poly.entity_id
_entity_poly.type
_entity_poly.pdbx_seq_one_letter_code
_entity_poly.pdbx_strand_id
1 'polypeptide(L)'
;MLPAELISRPRWVNHLNKRPVCSRTGRWASVTDPSTWSTHAAASATGAPLGFVLGDGIGCIDLDGCLDEHGIPNEAARTLLAYYEGSYVEVSPSGHGLHIWGTAAPQRGFKRMWRGQRIEFYSQGRYITVTENVYQDGTLAPL
;
A
#
# COMPACT_ATOMS: atom_id res chain seq x y z
N MET A 1 -6.36 11.94 3.05
CA MET A 1 -5.23 12.38 2.18
C MET A 1 -4.03 11.47 2.43
N LEU A 2 -3.01 11.42 1.55
CA LEU A 2 -1.82 10.61 1.83
C LEU A 2 -1.12 11.07 3.13
N PRO A 3 -0.69 10.15 4.02
CA PRO A 3 0.05 10.51 5.23
C PRO A 3 1.38 11.20 4.90
N ALA A 4 1.68 12.29 5.60
CA ALA A 4 2.90 13.07 5.39
C ALA A 4 4.18 12.24 5.57
N GLU A 5 4.17 11.28 6.50
CA GLU A 5 5.28 10.36 6.68
C GLU A 5 5.56 9.53 5.42
N LEU A 6 4.52 9.00 4.76
CA LEU A 6 4.66 8.23 3.51
C LEU A 6 5.24 9.11 2.39
N ILE A 7 4.72 10.34 2.25
CA ILE A 7 5.18 11.32 1.24
C ILE A 7 6.66 11.67 1.45
N SER A 8 7.11 11.79 2.70
CA SER A 8 8.46 12.21 3.05
C SER A 8 9.55 11.19 2.68
N ARG A 9 9.21 9.90 2.52
CA ARG A 9 10.18 8.85 2.22
C ARG A 9 10.50 8.79 0.72
N PRO A 10 11.77 8.72 0.30
CA PRO A 10 12.15 8.56 -1.12
C PRO A 10 12.06 7.09 -1.59
N ARG A 11 10.89 6.48 -1.41
CA ARG A 11 10.61 5.06 -1.71
C ARG A 11 9.53 4.88 -2.78
N TRP A 12 9.24 5.94 -3.53
CA TRP A 12 8.20 5.97 -4.53
C TRP A 12 8.69 5.44 -5.87
N VAL A 13 7.81 4.71 -6.56
CA VAL A 13 8.00 4.19 -7.91
C VAL A 13 6.74 4.47 -8.70
N ASN A 14 6.79 4.39 -10.03
CA ASN A 14 5.58 4.18 -10.82
C ASN A 14 5.38 2.68 -11.06
N HIS A 15 4.29 2.28 -11.71
CA HIS A 15 4.13 0.91 -12.18
C HIS A 15 3.46 0.80 -13.55
N LEU A 16 3.83 -0.26 -14.28
CA LEU A 16 3.17 -0.70 -15.52
C LEU A 16 2.66 -2.13 -15.30
N ASN A 17 1.36 -2.37 -15.48
CA ASN A 17 0.74 -3.69 -15.23
C ASN A 17 1.12 -4.29 -13.87
N LYS A 18 1.08 -3.47 -12.80
CA LYS A 18 1.49 -3.85 -11.43
C LYS A 18 2.93 -4.35 -11.32
N ARG A 19 3.83 -3.90 -12.20
CA ARG A 19 5.27 -4.10 -12.09
C ARG A 19 5.97 -2.76 -11.85
N PRO A 20 6.85 -2.63 -10.83
CA PRO A 20 7.40 -1.35 -10.42
C PRO A 20 8.44 -0.84 -11.44
N VAL A 21 8.41 0.48 -11.67
CA VAL A 21 9.20 1.21 -12.66
C VAL A 21 9.82 2.44 -11.98
N CYS A 22 11.09 2.68 -12.22
CA CYS A 22 11.80 3.87 -11.76
C CYS A 22 11.24 5.09 -12.49
N SER A 23 10.63 6.02 -11.75
CA SER A 23 9.95 7.19 -12.34
C SER A 23 10.87 8.10 -13.14
N ARG A 24 12.18 8.09 -12.82
CA ARG A 24 13.19 8.90 -13.51
C ARG A 24 13.63 8.32 -14.85
N THR A 25 13.65 6.99 -14.97
CA THR A 25 14.29 6.31 -16.11
C THR A 25 13.32 5.51 -16.97
N GLY A 26 12.11 5.23 -16.49
CA GLY A 26 11.15 4.35 -17.15
C GLY A 26 11.55 2.88 -17.16
N ARG A 27 12.67 2.49 -16.53
CA ARG A 27 13.13 1.10 -16.41
C ARG A 27 12.55 0.42 -15.18
N TRP A 28 12.60 -0.90 -15.13
CA TRP A 28 12.17 -1.67 -13.95
C TRP A 28 12.86 -1.19 -12.67
N ALA A 29 12.09 -1.00 -11.62
CA ALA A 29 12.61 -0.73 -10.29
C ALA A 29 12.75 -2.03 -9.50
N SER A 30 13.77 -2.09 -8.66
CA SER A 30 14.03 -3.20 -7.75
C SER A 30 13.48 -2.86 -6.38
N VAL A 31 12.84 -3.82 -5.68
CA VAL A 31 12.36 -3.60 -4.30
C VAL A 31 13.47 -3.63 -3.24
N THR A 32 14.73 -3.86 -3.65
CA THR A 32 15.90 -3.91 -2.76
C THR A 32 17.00 -2.92 -3.13
N ASP A 33 16.85 -2.17 -4.23
CA ASP A 33 17.84 -1.17 -4.66
C ASP A 33 17.23 0.25 -4.64
N PRO A 34 17.56 1.05 -3.60
CA PRO A 34 17.07 2.41 -3.46
C PRO A 34 17.43 3.34 -4.61
N SER A 35 18.49 3.04 -5.38
CA SER A 35 18.87 3.86 -6.55
C SER A 35 17.79 3.84 -7.65
N THR A 36 16.88 2.86 -7.60
CA THR A 36 15.76 2.72 -8.53
C THR A 36 14.46 3.37 -8.04
N TRP A 37 14.44 3.95 -6.84
CA TRP A 37 13.27 4.63 -6.25
C TRP A 37 13.39 6.15 -6.36
N SER A 38 12.30 6.86 -6.10
CA SER A 38 12.15 8.31 -6.24
C SER A 38 11.43 8.93 -5.04
N THR A 39 11.42 10.26 -5.00
CA THR A 39 10.53 11.03 -4.12
C THR A 39 9.09 10.95 -4.64
N HIS A 40 8.12 11.20 -3.75
CA HIS A 40 6.70 11.30 -4.14
C HIS A 40 6.52 12.29 -5.30
N ALA A 41 7.03 13.52 -5.14
CA ALA A 41 6.91 14.57 -6.16
C ALA A 41 7.43 14.13 -7.54
N ALA A 42 8.57 13.43 -7.60
CA ALA A 42 9.13 12.95 -8.86
C ALA A 42 8.35 11.77 -9.47
N ALA A 43 7.69 10.95 -8.65
CA ALA A 43 6.85 9.85 -9.13
C ALA A 43 5.47 10.36 -9.60
N SER A 44 4.86 11.29 -8.86
CA SER A 44 3.55 11.87 -9.20
C SER A 44 3.61 12.78 -10.42
N ALA A 45 4.71 13.51 -10.63
CA ALA A 45 4.90 14.37 -11.79
C ALA A 45 4.87 13.63 -13.15
N THR A 46 5.04 12.31 -13.15
CA THR A 46 4.96 11.52 -14.39
C THR A 46 3.52 11.28 -14.86
N GLY A 47 2.53 11.44 -13.98
CA GLY A 47 1.13 11.09 -14.24
C GLY A 47 0.87 9.58 -14.35
N ALA A 48 1.89 8.73 -14.18
CA ALA A 48 1.73 7.29 -14.20
C ALA A 48 1.29 6.74 -12.83
N PRO A 49 0.63 5.57 -12.77
CA PRO A 49 0.21 4.95 -11.52
C PRO A 49 1.36 4.79 -10.51
N LEU A 50 1.08 5.03 -9.23
CA LEU A 50 2.08 5.08 -8.17
C LEU A 50 2.26 3.74 -7.47
N GLY A 51 3.45 3.54 -6.90
CA GLY A 51 3.72 2.49 -5.94
C GLY A 51 4.74 2.95 -4.90
N PHE A 52 4.75 2.26 -3.77
CA PHE A 52 5.65 2.53 -2.67
C PHE A 52 6.35 1.25 -2.22
N VAL A 53 7.67 1.29 -2.14
CA VAL A 53 8.47 0.15 -1.67
C VAL A 53 8.44 0.12 -0.15
N LEU A 54 8.09 -1.02 0.45
CA LEU A 54 7.95 -1.20 1.91
C LEU A 54 9.29 -1.41 2.61
N GLY A 55 9.35 -1.09 3.90
CA GLY A 55 10.56 -1.10 4.72
C GLY A 55 10.69 0.15 5.58
N ASP A 56 11.78 0.25 6.33
CA ASP A 56 12.12 1.40 7.18
C ASP A 56 11.00 1.86 8.13
N GLY A 57 10.32 0.87 8.72
CA GLY A 57 9.24 1.08 9.67
C GLY A 57 7.84 1.16 9.06
N ILE A 58 7.69 1.04 7.73
CA ILE A 58 6.39 1.11 7.05
C ILE A 58 5.99 -0.25 6.49
N GLY A 59 4.77 -0.67 6.83
CA GLY A 59 4.15 -1.89 6.34
C GLY A 59 2.74 -1.65 5.79
N CYS A 60 2.17 -2.72 5.26
CA CYS A 60 0.83 -2.71 4.71
C CYS A 60 0.15 -4.07 4.92
N ILE A 61 -1.13 -4.04 5.27
CA ILE A 61 -2.03 -5.18 5.18
C ILE A 61 -2.83 -5.03 3.88
N ASP A 62 -2.77 -6.03 3.01
CA ASP A 62 -3.53 -6.10 1.76
C ASP A 62 -4.71 -7.06 1.90
N LEU A 63 -5.90 -6.53 1.63
CA LEU A 63 -7.18 -7.23 1.72
C LEU A 63 -7.79 -7.39 0.31
N ASP A 64 -7.45 -8.49 -0.35
CA ASP A 64 -7.97 -8.84 -1.67
C ASP A 64 -9.49 -9.11 -1.64
N GLY A 65 -10.25 -8.47 -2.53
CA GLY A 65 -11.66 -8.81 -2.78
C GLY A 65 -12.57 -8.62 -1.56
N CYS A 66 -12.24 -7.67 -0.69
CA CYS A 66 -13.00 -7.41 0.52
C CYS A 66 -14.19 -6.48 0.34
N LEU A 67 -14.27 -5.74 -0.76
CA LEU A 67 -15.37 -4.83 -1.10
C LEU A 67 -16.30 -5.45 -2.15
N ASP A 68 -17.60 -5.21 -2.01
CA ASP A 68 -18.60 -5.51 -3.04
C ASP A 68 -18.67 -4.41 -4.13
N GLU A 69 -19.62 -4.55 -5.05
CA GLU A 69 -19.83 -3.61 -6.17
C GLU A 69 -20.25 -2.19 -5.74
N HIS A 70 -20.68 -2.02 -4.49
CA HIS A 70 -21.04 -0.75 -3.89
C HIS A 70 -19.94 -0.21 -2.95
N GLY A 71 -18.79 -0.88 -2.89
CA GLY A 71 -17.69 -0.51 -1.99
C GLY A 71 -17.97 -0.87 -0.54
N ILE A 72 -18.91 -1.78 -0.25
CA ILE A 72 -19.21 -2.21 1.11
C ILE A 72 -18.27 -3.36 1.50
N PRO A 73 -17.52 -3.22 2.59
CA PRO A 73 -16.61 -4.25 3.07
C PRO A 73 -17.36 -5.44 3.64
N ASN A 74 -16.86 -6.64 3.43
CA ASN A 74 -17.34 -7.84 4.11
C ASN A 74 -17.08 -7.78 5.64
N GLU A 75 -17.65 -8.71 6.40
CA GLU A 75 -17.60 -8.69 7.86
C GLU A 75 -16.17 -8.73 8.44
N ALA A 76 -15.30 -9.54 7.84
CA ALA A 76 -13.91 -9.64 8.26
C ALA A 76 -13.17 -8.32 8.02
N ALA A 77 -13.36 -7.69 6.86
CA ALA A 77 -12.77 -6.38 6.56
C ALA A 77 -13.31 -5.27 7.46
N ARG A 78 -14.62 -5.25 7.76
CA ARG A 78 -15.19 -4.32 8.76
C ARG A 78 -14.53 -4.45 10.13
N THR A 79 -14.28 -5.68 10.55
CA THR A 79 -13.61 -5.93 11.85
C THR A 79 -12.18 -5.39 11.85
N LEU A 80 -11.43 -5.58 10.76
CA LEU A 80 -10.06 -5.07 10.64
C LEU A 80 -10.02 -3.54 10.53
N LEU A 81 -10.94 -2.94 9.77
CA LEU A 81 -11.07 -1.48 9.67
C LEU A 81 -11.36 -0.85 11.04
N ALA A 82 -12.27 -1.43 11.82
CA ALA A 82 -12.55 -0.97 13.17
C ALA A 82 -11.34 -1.13 14.11
N TYR A 83 -10.58 -2.22 13.97
CA TYR A 83 -9.36 -2.43 14.75
C TYR A 83 -8.25 -1.42 14.41
N TYR A 84 -8.19 -0.99 13.14
CA TYR A 84 -7.23 -0.01 12.63
C TYR A 84 -7.89 1.34 12.30
N GLU A 85 -8.83 1.80 13.14
CA GLU A 85 -9.64 3.02 12.87
C GLU A 85 -8.81 4.30 12.65
N GLY A 86 -7.60 4.37 13.22
CA GLY A 86 -6.68 5.50 13.05
C GLY A 86 -5.70 5.38 11.88
N SER A 87 -5.72 4.26 11.16
CA SER A 87 -4.83 4.00 10.03
C SER A 87 -5.38 4.58 8.73
N TYR A 88 -4.47 5.00 7.87
CA TYR A 88 -4.79 5.34 6.48
C TYR A 88 -5.16 4.07 5.69
N VAL A 89 -6.29 4.12 4.99
CA VAL A 89 -6.76 3.03 4.13
C VAL A 89 -7.17 3.56 2.77
N GLU A 90 -6.72 2.90 1.71
CA GLU A 90 -7.10 3.20 0.33
C GLU A 90 -7.69 1.98 -0.38
N VAL A 91 -8.52 2.22 -1.38
CA VAL A 91 -9.03 1.20 -2.29
C VAL A 91 -7.92 0.80 -3.25
N SER A 92 -7.68 -0.51 -3.38
CA SER A 92 -6.64 -1.03 -4.28
C SER A 92 -7.02 -0.82 -5.76
N PRO A 93 -6.07 -0.97 -6.71
CA PRO A 93 -6.34 -0.70 -8.13
C PRO A 93 -7.44 -1.56 -8.75
N SER A 94 -7.84 -2.67 -8.11
CA SER A 94 -8.95 -3.50 -8.62
C SER A 94 -10.33 -2.91 -8.32
N GLY A 95 -10.43 -1.91 -7.44
CA GLY A 95 -11.70 -1.39 -6.93
C GLY A 95 -12.38 -2.27 -5.87
N HIS A 96 -11.89 -3.50 -5.66
CA HIS A 96 -12.53 -4.50 -4.79
C HIS A 96 -11.70 -4.87 -3.57
N GLY A 97 -10.49 -4.31 -3.42
CA GLY A 97 -9.61 -4.57 -2.28
C GLY A 97 -9.26 -3.31 -1.52
N LEU A 98 -8.62 -3.48 -0.36
CA LEU A 98 -8.16 -2.39 0.50
C LEU A 98 -6.70 -2.58 0.90
N HIS A 99 -5.95 -1.48 0.94
CA HIS A 99 -4.63 -1.43 1.56
C HIS A 99 -4.73 -0.67 2.89
N ILE A 100 -4.44 -1.35 4.01
CA ILE A 100 -4.34 -0.71 5.33
C ILE A 100 -2.86 -0.44 5.59
N TRP A 101 -2.51 0.85 5.65
CA TRP A 101 -1.14 1.30 5.83
C TRP A 101 -0.83 1.58 7.30
N GLY A 102 0.41 1.33 7.72
CA GLY A 102 0.81 1.61 9.09
C GLY A 102 2.28 1.34 9.38
N THR A 103 2.66 1.55 10.63
CA THR A 103 4.02 1.30 11.09
C THR A 103 4.23 -0.17 11.45
N ALA A 104 5.37 -0.74 11.07
CA ALA A 104 5.67 -2.14 11.29
C ALA A 104 7.18 -2.40 11.40
N ALA A 105 7.58 -3.19 12.39
CA ALA A 105 8.93 -3.71 12.48
C ALA A 105 9.25 -4.68 11.31
N PRO A 106 10.51 -4.78 10.88
CA PRO A 106 10.92 -5.77 9.88
C PRO A 106 10.61 -7.19 10.35
N GLN A 107 9.75 -7.89 9.62
CA GLN A 107 9.43 -9.29 9.88
C GLN A 107 9.12 -10.03 8.59
N ARG A 108 8.99 -11.36 8.67
CA ARG A 108 8.57 -12.17 7.53
C ARG A 108 7.10 -11.88 7.24
N GLY A 109 6.80 -11.49 6.00
CA GLY A 109 5.41 -11.33 5.56
C GLY A 109 4.65 -12.66 5.58
N PHE A 110 3.34 -12.60 5.71
CA PHE A 110 2.48 -13.78 5.72
C PHE A 110 1.23 -13.59 4.87
N LYS A 111 0.65 -14.71 4.46
CA LYS A 111 -0.67 -14.79 3.83
C LYS A 111 -1.50 -15.78 4.60
N ARG A 112 -2.74 -15.42 4.96
CA ARG A 112 -3.65 -16.34 5.65
C ARG A 112 -5.10 -16.05 5.29
N MET A 113 -5.94 -17.07 5.43
CA MET A 113 -7.39 -16.90 5.46
C MET A 113 -7.84 -16.66 6.90
N TRP A 114 -8.64 -15.63 7.11
CA TRP A 114 -9.26 -15.35 8.40
C TRP A 114 -10.71 -14.96 8.17
N ARG A 115 -11.65 -15.71 8.75
CA ARG A 115 -13.10 -15.51 8.57
C ARG A 115 -13.52 -15.36 7.09
N GLY A 116 -12.94 -16.17 6.21
CA GLY A 116 -13.23 -16.13 4.78
C GLY A 116 -12.55 -15.00 3.99
N GLN A 117 -11.81 -14.10 4.65
CA GLN A 117 -11.02 -13.05 4.00
C GLN A 117 -9.56 -13.47 3.82
N ARG A 118 -9.00 -13.22 2.65
CA ARG A 118 -7.55 -13.32 2.42
C ARG A 118 -6.86 -12.09 2.99
N ILE A 119 -5.91 -12.30 3.88
CA ILE A 119 -5.11 -11.24 4.49
C ILE A 119 -3.66 -11.49 4.13
N GLU A 120 -3.02 -10.51 3.53
CA GLU A 120 -1.57 -10.49 3.33
C GLU A 120 -0.95 -9.36 4.13
N PHE A 121 0.17 -9.63 4.80
CA PHE A 121 0.91 -8.61 5.52
C PHE A 121 2.35 -8.57 5.05
N TYR A 122 2.86 -7.35 4.86
CA TYR A 122 4.24 -7.11 4.47
C TYR A 122 4.79 -5.87 5.20
N SER A 123 6.02 -5.97 5.68
CA SER A 123 6.78 -4.81 6.21
C SER A 123 8.08 -4.53 5.48
N GLN A 124 8.46 -5.36 4.49
CA GLN A 124 9.70 -5.24 3.71
C GLN A 124 9.70 -6.16 2.49
N GLY A 125 10.65 -5.97 1.57
CA GLY A 125 10.90 -6.88 0.43
C GLY A 125 9.76 -6.95 -0.61
N ARG A 126 8.86 -5.96 -0.56
CA ARG A 126 7.71 -5.80 -1.43
C ARG A 126 7.49 -4.31 -1.70
N TYR A 127 6.76 -4.03 -2.76
CA TYR A 127 6.14 -2.73 -2.97
C TYR A 127 4.63 -2.93 -3.03
N ILE A 128 3.87 -1.87 -2.74
CA ILE A 128 2.42 -1.83 -2.84
C ILE A 128 2.06 -0.73 -3.84
N THR A 129 1.09 -1.00 -4.70
CA THR A 129 0.52 0.03 -5.59
C THR A 129 -0.26 1.04 -4.75
N VAL A 130 -0.08 2.32 -5.01
CA VAL A 130 -0.77 3.41 -4.30
C VAL A 130 -1.77 4.04 -5.24
N THR A 131 -3.02 4.17 -4.81
CA THR A 131 -4.11 4.71 -5.64
C THR A 131 -4.54 6.09 -5.21
N GLU A 132 -4.24 6.47 -3.95
CA GLU A 132 -4.74 7.68 -3.31
C GLU A 132 -6.28 7.74 -3.21
N ASN A 133 -6.98 6.66 -3.57
CA ASN A 133 -8.43 6.55 -3.47
C ASN A 133 -8.80 6.21 -2.02
N VAL A 134 -8.87 7.25 -1.20
CA VAL A 134 -9.05 7.13 0.26
C VAL A 134 -10.38 6.45 0.58
N TYR A 135 -10.29 5.34 1.30
CA TYR A 135 -11.44 4.66 1.89
C TYR A 135 -11.66 5.12 3.34
N GLN A 136 -10.57 5.24 4.10
CA GLN A 136 -10.55 5.74 5.48
C GLN A 136 -9.36 6.68 5.63
N ASP A 137 -9.62 7.92 6.05
CA ASP A 137 -8.53 8.87 6.34
C ASP A 137 -7.85 8.52 7.67
N GLY A 138 -6.56 8.80 7.78
CA GLY A 138 -5.80 8.41 8.96
C GLY A 138 -4.30 8.67 8.85
N THR A 139 -3.58 8.10 9.82
CA THR A 139 -2.11 8.18 9.91
C THR A 139 -1.48 6.81 9.70
N LEU A 140 -0.17 6.67 9.96
CA LEU A 140 0.48 5.37 9.98
C LEU A 140 0.46 4.78 11.40
N ALA A 141 -0.71 4.33 11.86
CA ALA A 141 -0.80 3.67 13.17
C ALA A 141 -0.08 2.31 13.17
N PRO A 142 0.30 1.75 14.35
CA PRO A 142 0.97 0.46 14.43
C PRO A 142 0.13 -0.70 13.86
N LEU A 143 0.78 -1.58 13.09
CA LEU A 143 0.23 -2.83 12.52
C LEU A 143 0.66 -4.08 13.28
#